data_AF-A0A0G4L465-F1
#
_entry.id   AF-A0A0G4L465-F1
#
_cell.length_a   1.000
_cell.length_b   1.000
_cell.length_c   1.000
_cell.angle_alpha   90.00
_cell.angle_beta   90.00
_cell.angle_gamma   90.00
#
_symmetry.space_group_name_H-M   'P 1'
#
loop_
_entity.id
_entity.type
_entity.pdbx_description
1 polymer ?
#
loop_
_entity_poly.entity_id
_entity_poly.type
_entity_poly.pdbx_seq_one_letter_code
_entity_poly.pdbx_strand_id
1 'polypeptide(L)'
;MAPFKEGIWLWNDALCINQQYETEAGLKDQARQLPLMSVIYRQAGNIIIHAGGGYHHDEDTPWVLEYLQEIGVNYRTEYYEALDHAEPTIAHSHRFQAEIELKKAARAWVEGAQEDMRKAARQGDTDYAMISLYDFFDRPYWRRLWIIQELAMAHGSAPILCGDIVTQWRYVRDGALLLSMMADAASTGSEWPVYETRPFFRARRRHCRTRHVRQP
;
A
#
# COMPACT_ATOMS: atom_id res chain seq x y z
N MET A 1 -23.87 19.70 -10.48
CA MET A 1 -24.70 18.48 -10.33
C MET A 1 -24.25 17.82 -9.04
N ALA A 2 -25.11 17.68 -8.02
CA ALA A 2 -24.68 17.12 -6.72
C ALA A 2 -24.53 15.59 -6.86
N PRO A 3 -23.34 15.02 -6.69
CA PRO A 3 -23.02 13.64 -7.10
C PRO A 3 -23.70 12.53 -6.27
N PHE A 4 -24.57 12.87 -5.31
CA PHE A 4 -25.10 11.91 -4.33
C PHE A 4 -26.63 11.93 -4.18
N LYS A 5 -27.38 12.49 -5.14
CA LYS A 5 -28.86 12.56 -5.05
C LYS A 5 -29.55 11.19 -5.02
N GLU A 6 -28.91 10.16 -5.55
CA GLU A 6 -29.46 8.79 -5.63
C GLU A 6 -28.80 7.82 -4.63
N GLY A 7 -27.98 8.34 -3.70
CA GLY A 7 -27.20 7.52 -2.76
C GLY A 7 -25.91 6.97 -3.38
N ILE A 8 -25.15 6.25 -2.57
CA ILE A 8 -23.90 5.57 -2.98
C ILE A 8 -23.95 4.10 -2.59
N TRP A 9 -23.38 3.25 -3.43
CA TRP A 9 -23.16 1.86 -3.09
C TRP A 9 -21.90 1.74 -2.23
N LEU A 10 -22.06 1.26 -1.01
CA LEU A 10 -20.97 0.92 -0.11
C LEU A 10 -20.88 -0.60 0.00
N TRP A 11 -19.66 -1.13 -0.12
CA TRP A 11 -19.39 -2.54 0.11
C TRP A 11 -18.36 -2.68 1.24
N ASN A 12 -18.64 -3.57 2.19
CA ASN A 12 -17.78 -3.91 3.31
C ASN A 12 -17.97 -5.41 3.58
N ASP A 13 -16.91 -6.21 3.57
CA ASP A 13 -16.98 -7.66 3.82
C ASP A 13 -17.67 -8.00 5.14
N ALA A 14 -17.45 -7.24 6.20
CA ALA A 14 -18.07 -7.45 7.51
C ALA A 14 -19.60 -7.30 7.48
N LEU A 15 -20.14 -6.51 6.54
CA LEU A 15 -21.58 -6.25 6.40
C LEU A 15 -22.22 -7.00 5.24
N CYS A 16 -21.47 -7.19 4.15
CA CYS A 16 -21.97 -7.71 2.87
C CYS A 16 -21.77 -9.22 2.71
N ILE A 17 -20.97 -9.86 3.58
CA ILE A 17 -20.78 -11.32 3.60
C ILE A 17 -21.42 -11.88 4.87
N ASN A 18 -22.15 -12.98 4.73
CA ASN A 18 -22.66 -13.69 5.90
C ASN A 18 -21.50 -14.27 6.74
N GLN A 19 -21.30 -13.71 7.94
CA GLN A 19 -20.25 -14.07 8.89
C GLN A 19 -20.56 -15.35 9.70
N GLN A 20 -21.67 -16.05 9.44
CA GLN A 20 -22.01 -17.29 10.16
C GLN A 20 -21.29 -18.51 9.58
N TYR A 21 -19.98 -18.59 9.86
CA TYR A 21 -19.06 -19.62 9.34
C TYR A 21 -19.44 -21.08 9.67
N GLU A 22 -20.33 -21.29 10.65
CA GLU A 22 -20.76 -22.63 11.08
C GLU A 22 -22.06 -23.10 10.41
N THR A 23 -22.77 -22.21 9.71
CA THR A 23 -24.06 -22.52 9.08
C THR A 23 -23.88 -22.84 7.60
N GLU A 24 -24.71 -23.74 7.07
CA GLU A 24 -24.71 -24.07 5.63
C GLU A 24 -24.96 -22.83 4.76
N ALA A 25 -25.90 -21.96 5.18
CA ALA A 25 -26.20 -20.72 4.48
C ALA A 25 -25.01 -19.74 4.46
N GLY A 26 -24.30 -19.61 5.58
CA GLY A 26 -23.09 -18.78 5.67
C GLY A 26 -21.96 -19.31 4.79
N LEU A 27 -21.67 -20.61 4.88
CA LEU A 27 -20.65 -21.27 4.05
C LEU A 27 -20.95 -21.12 2.54
N LYS A 28 -22.22 -21.26 2.15
CA LYS A 28 -22.64 -21.10 0.75
C LYS A 28 -22.49 -19.68 0.24
N ASP A 29 -22.84 -18.67 1.05
CA ASP A 29 -22.66 -17.27 0.67
C ASP A 29 -21.18 -16.91 0.55
N GLN A 30 -20.34 -17.34 1.50
CA GLN A 30 -18.89 -17.12 1.44
C GLN A 30 -18.27 -17.76 0.20
N ALA A 31 -18.61 -19.02 -0.10
CA ALA A 31 -18.12 -19.69 -1.31
C ALA A 31 -18.48 -18.94 -2.60
N ARG A 32 -19.58 -18.19 -2.60
CA ARG A 32 -20.01 -17.32 -3.71
C ARG A 32 -19.32 -15.96 -3.72
N GLN A 33 -19.09 -15.34 -2.56
CA GLN A 33 -18.57 -13.98 -2.43
C GLN A 33 -17.04 -13.91 -2.53
N LEU A 34 -16.31 -14.86 -1.93
CA LEU A 34 -14.83 -14.83 -1.89
C LEU A 34 -14.18 -14.78 -3.30
N PRO A 35 -14.71 -15.47 -4.34
CA PRO A 35 -14.19 -15.31 -5.70
C PRO A 35 -14.41 -13.92 -6.32
N LEU A 36 -15.38 -13.15 -5.80
CA LEU A 36 -15.75 -11.84 -6.34
C LEU A 36 -14.88 -10.69 -5.80
N MET A 37 -14.09 -10.91 -4.76
CA MET A 37 -13.28 -9.87 -4.10
C MET A 37 -12.44 -9.05 -5.09
N SER A 38 -11.72 -9.74 -5.97
CA SER A 38 -10.89 -9.08 -7.00
C SER A 38 -11.70 -8.28 -8.03
N VAL A 39 -12.96 -8.63 -8.24
CA VAL A 39 -13.89 -7.90 -9.12
C VAL A 39 -14.43 -6.68 -8.40
N ILE A 40 -14.81 -6.83 -7.13
CA ILE A 40 -15.34 -5.76 -6.28
C ILE A 40 -14.33 -4.62 -6.16
N TYR A 41 -13.10 -4.90 -5.72
CA TYR A 41 -12.08 -3.85 -5.58
C TYR A 41 -11.70 -3.21 -6.92
N ARG A 42 -11.69 -3.97 -8.02
CA ARG A 42 -11.38 -3.45 -9.36
C ARG A 42 -12.47 -2.53 -9.90
N GLN A 43 -13.74 -2.81 -9.58
CA GLN A 43 -14.88 -2.04 -10.06
C GLN A 43 -15.28 -0.91 -9.11
N ALA A 44 -14.73 -0.89 -7.89
CA ALA A 44 -14.97 0.18 -6.93
C ALA A 44 -14.49 1.52 -7.49
N GLY A 45 -15.36 2.54 -7.43
CA GLY A 45 -14.99 3.91 -7.83
C GLY A 45 -13.98 4.54 -6.87
N ASN A 46 -13.97 4.12 -5.60
CA ASN A 46 -12.97 4.48 -4.62
C ASN A 46 -12.85 3.35 -3.59
N ILE A 47 -11.67 3.20 -3.00
CA ILE A 47 -11.42 2.28 -1.89
C ILE A 47 -11.11 3.15 -0.68
N ILE A 48 -11.83 2.89 0.42
CA ILE A 48 -11.64 3.56 1.69
C ILE A 48 -10.95 2.57 2.61
N ILE A 49 -9.72 2.88 3.01
CA ILE A 49 -8.94 2.04 3.90
C ILE A 49 -9.31 2.39 5.33
N HIS A 50 -9.78 1.42 6.10
CA HIS A 50 -10.13 1.63 7.50
C HIS A 50 -9.16 0.84 8.39
N ALA A 51 -8.06 1.48 8.78
CA ALA A 51 -7.02 0.85 9.61
C ALA A 51 -7.43 0.67 11.08
N GLY A 52 -8.58 1.23 11.48
CA GLY A 52 -9.12 1.12 12.84
C GLY A 52 -8.55 2.18 13.78
N GLY A 53 -9.24 2.39 14.91
CA GLY A 53 -8.78 3.19 16.05
C GLY A 53 -8.86 2.39 17.34
N GLY A 54 -8.29 2.91 18.42
CA GLY A 54 -8.30 2.30 19.75
C GLY A 54 -7.42 1.05 19.91
N TYR A 55 -6.40 0.88 19.06
CA TYR A 55 -5.38 -0.16 19.25
C TYR A 55 -4.33 0.31 20.29
N HIS A 56 -3.41 -0.57 20.74
CA HIS A 56 -2.36 -0.18 21.68
C HIS A 56 -1.66 1.13 21.23
N HIS A 57 -1.47 2.07 22.16
CA HIS A 57 -0.86 3.39 21.90
C HIS A 57 -1.50 4.20 20.75
N ASP A 58 -2.84 4.17 20.61
CA ASP A 58 -3.53 4.95 19.58
C ASP A 58 -3.28 6.48 19.67
N GLU A 59 -2.85 6.96 20.84
CA GLU A 59 -2.42 8.34 21.09
C GLU A 59 -1.28 8.79 20.15
N ASP A 60 -0.46 7.85 19.66
CA ASP A 60 0.67 8.12 18.77
C ASP A 60 0.29 8.07 17.29
N THR A 61 -0.91 7.61 16.97
CA THR A 61 -1.39 7.53 15.57
C THR A 61 -1.26 8.85 14.82
N PRO A 62 -1.63 10.03 15.38
CA PRO A 62 -1.39 11.30 14.70
C PRO A 62 0.08 11.50 14.31
N TRP A 63 0.98 11.26 15.27
CA TRP A 63 2.42 11.41 15.05
C TRP A 63 2.94 10.43 14.00
N VAL A 64 2.51 9.15 14.05
CA VAL A 64 2.89 8.15 13.05
C VAL A 64 2.46 8.56 11.64
N LEU A 65 1.22 9.04 11.49
CA LEU A 65 0.71 9.48 10.19
C LEU A 65 1.41 10.73 9.68
N GLU A 66 1.70 11.70 10.55
CA GLU A 66 2.50 12.88 10.23
C GLU A 66 3.92 12.49 9.80
N TYR A 67 4.56 11.58 10.54
CA TYR A 67 5.89 11.07 10.22
C TYR A 67 5.93 10.36 8.86
N LEU A 68 4.99 9.44 8.60
CA LEU A 68 4.87 8.75 7.31
C LEU A 68 4.62 9.73 6.15
N GLN A 69 3.85 10.79 6.41
CA GLN A 69 3.64 11.86 5.44
C GLN A 69 4.91 12.64 5.15
N GLU A 70 5.65 13.04 6.20
CA GLU A 70 6.91 13.79 6.09
C GLU A 70 7.95 13.02 5.28
N ILE A 71 8.22 11.76 5.64
CA ILE A 71 9.23 10.95 4.95
C ILE A 71 8.80 10.62 3.52
N GLY A 72 7.49 10.47 3.28
CA GLY A 72 6.91 10.16 1.98
C GLY A 72 6.77 11.35 1.03
N VAL A 73 7.06 12.59 1.45
CA VAL A 73 6.88 13.79 0.60
C VAL A 73 7.71 13.71 -0.68
N ASN A 74 8.96 13.25 -0.55
CA ASN A 74 9.95 13.23 -1.62
C ASN A 74 10.10 11.87 -2.30
N TYR A 75 9.40 10.84 -1.83
CA TYR A 75 9.45 9.48 -2.38
C TYR A 75 8.09 9.07 -2.94
N ARG A 76 7.67 9.66 -4.07
CA ARG A 76 6.34 9.43 -4.66
C ARG A 76 6.35 8.27 -5.65
N THR A 77 5.97 7.07 -5.22
CA THR A 77 6.04 5.89 -6.08
C THR A 77 5.11 5.94 -7.30
N GLU A 78 4.03 6.73 -7.27
CA GLU A 78 3.15 6.95 -8.42
C GLU A 78 3.87 7.64 -9.59
N TYR A 79 4.96 8.36 -9.30
CA TYR A 79 5.81 8.93 -10.35
C TYR A 79 6.42 7.84 -11.23
N TYR A 80 6.51 6.58 -10.79
CA TYR A 80 6.98 5.49 -11.63
C TYR A 80 6.02 5.20 -12.79
N GLU A 81 4.72 5.22 -12.53
CA GLU A 81 3.67 4.79 -13.47
C GLU A 81 2.96 5.97 -14.17
N ALA A 82 3.35 7.22 -13.87
CA ALA A 82 2.64 8.41 -14.33
C ALA A 82 2.49 8.54 -15.86
N LEU A 83 3.41 7.96 -16.65
CA LEU A 83 3.37 7.98 -18.12
C LEU A 83 3.14 6.59 -18.74
N ASP A 84 2.56 5.64 -17.99
CA ASP A 84 2.28 4.29 -18.50
C ASP A 84 1.31 4.25 -19.68
N HIS A 85 0.51 5.30 -19.85
CA HIS A 85 -0.41 5.47 -20.99
C HIS A 85 0.22 6.14 -22.22
N ALA A 86 1.47 6.60 -22.12
CA ALA A 86 2.18 7.22 -23.23
C ALA A 86 2.66 6.17 -24.25
N GLU A 87 3.28 6.64 -25.35
CA GLU A 87 3.95 5.75 -26.30
C GLU A 87 4.96 4.84 -25.57
N PRO A 88 5.10 3.55 -25.95
CA PRO A 88 5.97 2.60 -25.24
C PRO A 88 7.41 3.09 -24.98
N THR A 89 7.99 3.84 -25.92
CA THR A 89 9.33 4.43 -25.79
C THR A 89 9.37 5.50 -24.69
N ILE A 90 8.40 6.42 -24.68
CA ILE A 90 8.23 7.47 -23.67
C ILE A 90 7.98 6.85 -22.30
N ALA A 91 7.05 5.89 -22.21
CA ALA A 91 6.74 5.19 -20.96
C ALA A 91 7.98 4.48 -20.40
N HIS A 92 8.78 3.82 -21.25
CA HIS A 92 10.03 3.18 -20.85
C HIS A 92 11.07 4.19 -20.34
N SER A 93 11.34 5.26 -21.10
CA SER A 93 12.29 6.30 -20.69
C SER A 93 11.88 6.99 -19.40
N HIS A 94 10.58 7.22 -19.22
CA HIS A 94 10.02 7.80 -18.00
C HIS A 94 10.23 6.89 -16.79
N ARG A 95 9.86 5.60 -16.89
CA ARG A 95 10.07 4.63 -15.81
C ARG A 95 11.54 4.55 -15.39
N PHE A 96 12.45 4.54 -16.36
CA PHE A 96 13.89 4.54 -16.09
C PHE A 96 14.32 5.81 -15.32
N GLN A 97 13.88 6.99 -15.76
CA GLN A 97 14.19 8.24 -15.07
C GLN A 97 13.56 8.28 -13.66
N ALA A 98 12.30 7.88 -13.53
CA ALA A 98 11.58 7.81 -12.27
C ALA A 98 12.28 6.87 -11.28
N GLU A 99 12.76 5.73 -11.75
CA GLU A 99 13.53 4.78 -10.94
C GLU A 99 14.79 5.44 -10.36
N ILE A 100 15.53 6.17 -11.20
CA ILE A 100 16.76 6.87 -10.80
C ILE A 100 16.44 7.92 -9.73
N GLU A 101 15.43 8.76 -9.96
CA GLU A 101 15.07 9.83 -9.02
C GLU A 101 14.53 9.27 -7.70
N LEU A 102 13.69 8.23 -7.74
CA LEU A 102 13.21 7.57 -6.54
C LEU A 102 14.35 6.92 -5.75
N LYS A 103 15.30 6.25 -6.42
CA LYS A 103 16.48 5.67 -5.77
C LYS A 103 17.34 6.74 -5.10
N LYS A 104 17.55 7.88 -5.75
CA LYS A 104 18.27 9.02 -5.14
C LYS A 104 17.56 9.55 -3.91
N ALA A 105 16.24 9.75 -3.99
CA ALA A 105 15.43 10.26 -2.88
C ALA A 105 15.44 9.29 -1.69
N ALA A 106 15.20 8.00 -1.94
CA ALA A 106 15.27 6.97 -0.91
C ALA A 106 16.66 6.92 -0.26
N ARG A 107 17.72 7.01 -1.08
CA ARG A 107 19.09 6.99 -0.56
C ARG A 107 19.39 8.16 0.36
N ALA A 108 19.06 9.37 -0.07
CA ALA A 108 19.26 10.57 0.73
C ALA A 108 18.50 10.49 2.07
N TRP A 109 17.27 9.98 2.06
CA TRP A 109 16.48 9.80 3.27
C TRP A 109 17.06 8.73 4.20
N VAL A 110 17.38 7.53 3.68
CA VAL A 110 17.90 6.41 4.49
C VAL A 110 19.24 6.78 5.14
N GLU A 111 20.15 7.43 4.41
CA GLU A 111 21.44 7.87 4.95
C GLU A 111 21.24 8.90 6.09
N GLY A 112 20.28 9.83 5.94
CA GLY A 112 19.91 10.78 6.98
C GLY A 112 19.31 10.10 8.22
N ALA A 113 18.32 9.21 8.01
CA ALA A 113 17.66 8.49 9.09
C ALA A 113 18.63 7.61 9.90
N GLN A 114 19.57 6.94 9.23
CA GLN A 114 20.61 6.17 9.92
C GLN A 114 21.50 7.04 10.82
N GLU A 115 21.86 8.24 10.36
CA GLU A 115 22.67 9.16 11.16
C GLU A 115 21.89 9.69 12.36
N ASP A 116 20.62 10.03 12.18
CA ASP A 116 19.76 10.50 13.27
C ASP A 116 19.49 9.40 14.30
N MET A 117 19.26 8.16 13.86
CA MET A 117 19.16 7.01 14.77
C MET A 117 20.46 6.78 15.55
N ARG A 118 21.63 6.91 14.91
CA ARG A 118 22.93 6.83 15.61
C ARG A 118 23.10 7.94 16.64
N LYS A 119 22.62 9.16 16.37
CA LYS A 119 22.63 10.27 17.35
C LYS A 119 21.69 9.98 18.52
N ALA A 120 20.46 9.56 18.25
CA ALA A 120 19.47 9.25 19.28
C ALA A 120 19.91 8.06 20.16
N ALA A 121 20.56 7.04 19.59
CA ALA A 121 21.10 5.90 20.34
C ALA A 121 22.22 6.33 21.30
N ARG A 122 23.04 7.33 20.93
CA ARG A 122 24.04 7.92 21.84
C ARG A 122 23.39 8.70 22.99
N GLN A 123 22.16 9.17 22.80
CA GLN A 123 21.40 9.97 23.76
C GLN A 123 20.40 9.14 24.59
N GLY A 124 20.16 7.88 24.23
CA GLY A 124 19.25 6.97 24.93
C GLY A 124 17.76 7.17 24.62
N ASP A 125 17.42 7.73 23.45
CA ASP A 125 16.07 8.22 23.11
C ASP A 125 15.43 7.51 21.88
N THR A 126 15.94 6.34 21.49
CA THR A 126 15.60 5.70 20.20
C THR A 126 14.30 4.88 20.16
N ASP A 127 13.68 4.59 21.29
CA ASP A 127 12.74 3.47 21.35
C ASP A 127 11.31 3.86 20.98
N TYR A 128 10.90 5.10 21.24
CA TYR A 128 9.51 5.54 21.11
C TYR A 128 8.98 5.47 19.67
N ALA A 129 9.71 6.09 18.74
CA ALA A 129 9.32 6.17 17.32
C ALA A 129 9.12 4.78 16.67
N MET A 130 10.01 3.85 16.96
CA MET A 130 9.96 2.49 16.43
C MET A 130 8.80 1.68 17.01
N ILE A 131 8.50 1.87 18.30
CA ILE A 131 7.36 1.21 18.96
C ILE A 131 6.04 1.70 18.36
N SER A 132 5.84 3.02 18.24
CA SER A 132 4.60 3.56 17.69
C SER A 132 4.38 3.15 16.22
N LEU A 133 5.45 3.09 15.42
CA LEU A 133 5.39 2.57 14.05
C LEU A 133 5.03 1.07 14.02
N TYR A 134 5.63 0.27 14.91
CA TYR A 134 5.31 -1.15 15.03
C TYR A 134 3.84 -1.35 15.40
N ASP A 135 3.35 -0.67 16.43
CA ASP A 135 1.96 -0.76 16.89
C ASP A 135 0.98 -0.35 15.79
N PHE A 136 1.34 0.65 14.97
CA PHE A 136 0.54 1.04 13.81
C PHE A 136 0.44 -0.09 12.77
N PHE A 137 1.54 -0.74 12.41
CA PHE A 137 1.56 -1.84 11.44
C PHE A 137 1.14 -3.20 12.02
N ASP A 138 1.00 -3.31 13.34
CA ASP A 138 0.48 -4.51 14.00
C ASP A 138 -1.05 -4.56 14.09
N ARG A 139 -1.74 -3.47 13.74
CA ARG A 139 -3.20 -3.38 13.74
C ARG A 139 -3.85 -4.56 12.99
N PRO A 140 -4.99 -5.10 13.47
CA PRO A 140 -5.68 -6.23 12.84
C PRO A 140 -6.01 -6.02 11.36
N TYR A 141 -6.19 -4.76 10.94
CA TYR A 141 -6.40 -4.39 9.55
C TYR A 141 -5.34 -5.00 8.61
N TRP A 142 -4.05 -4.93 8.97
CA TRP A 142 -2.95 -5.41 8.12
C TRP A 142 -2.91 -6.92 7.96
N ARG A 143 -3.64 -7.66 8.81
CA ARG A 143 -3.69 -9.13 8.82
C ARG A 143 -4.92 -9.68 8.08
N ARG A 144 -5.72 -8.81 7.44
CA ARG A 144 -6.93 -9.21 6.72
C ARG A 144 -6.59 -10.04 5.47
N LEU A 145 -7.41 -11.05 5.19
CA LEU A 145 -7.23 -11.98 4.07
C LEU A 145 -7.06 -11.28 2.70
N TRP A 146 -7.74 -10.15 2.53
CA TRP A 146 -7.81 -9.42 1.26
C TRP A 146 -6.93 -8.18 1.18
N ILE A 147 -6.08 -7.95 2.20
CA ILE A 147 -5.29 -6.73 2.36
C ILE A 147 -4.47 -6.40 1.10
N ILE A 148 -3.85 -7.40 0.48
CA ILE A 148 -3.03 -7.20 -0.72
C ILE A 148 -3.90 -6.73 -1.90
N GLN A 149 -5.07 -7.34 -2.09
CA GLN A 149 -5.95 -6.99 -3.22
C GLN A 149 -6.56 -5.61 -3.02
N GLU A 150 -6.98 -5.30 -1.79
CA GLU A 150 -7.52 -4.01 -1.40
C GLU A 150 -6.53 -2.88 -1.65
N LEU A 151 -5.32 -2.99 -1.10
CA LEU A 151 -4.29 -1.96 -1.19
C LEU A 151 -3.68 -1.83 -2.59
N ALA A 152 -3.59 -2.92 -3.35
CA ALA A 152 -3.07 -2.90 -4.71
C ALA A 152 -4.08 -2.32 -5.73
N MET A 153 -5.38 -2.38 -5.44
CA MET A 153 -6.41 -1.76 -6.28
C MET A 153 -6.75 -0.34 -5.82
N ALA A 154 -6.31 0.06 -4.62
CA ALA A 154 -6.51 1.41 -4.11
C ALA A 154 -5.66 2.41 -4.89
N HIS A 155 -6.27 3.52 -5.28
CA HIS A 155 -5.54 4.64 -5.86
C HIS A 155 -4.60 5.26 -4.79
N GLY A 156 -3.51 5.93 -5.19
CA GLY A 156 -2.58 6.57 -4.24
C GLY A 156 -3.28 7.62 -3.34
N SER A 157 -4.33 8.26 -3.85
CA SER A 157 -5.15 9.22 -3.08
C SER A 157 -6.29 8.58 -2.29
N ALA A 158 -6.37 7.24 -2.22
CA ALA A 158 -7.37 6.56 -1.41
C ALA A 158 -7.26 7.01 0.05
N PRO A 159 -8.37 7.39 0.71
CA PRO A 159 -8.32 7.80 2.10
C PRO A 159 -8.02 6.59 3.00
N ILE A 160 -7.10 6.78 3.94
CA ILE A 160 -6.90 5.87 5.08
C ILE A 160 -7.41 6.55 6.34
N LEU A 161 -8.34 5.88 7.02
CA LEU A 161 -8.91 6.30 8.29
C LEU A 161 -8.30 5.49 9.42
N CYS A 162 -7.79 6.21 10.41
CA CYS A 162 -7.25 5.67 11.65
C CYS A 162 -7.93 6.40 12.81
N GLY A 163 -9.00 5.82 13.36
CA GLY A 163 -9.88 6.54 14.28
C GLY A 163 -10.48 7.77 13.61
N ASP A 164 -10.27 8.94 14.21
CA ASP A 164 -10.77 10.24 13.72
C ASP A 164 -9.81 10.93 12.73
N ILE A 165 -8.66 10.32 12.46
CA ILE A 165 -7.62 10.90 11.62
C ILE A 165 -7.70 10.30 10.22
N VAL A 166 -7.57 11.17 9.21
CA VAL A 166 -7.61 10.77 7.81
C VAL A 166 -6.34 11.27 7.11
N THR A 167 -5.65 10.36 6.42
CA THR A 167 -4.58 10.71 5.47
C THR A 167 -4.77 9.95 4.16
N GLN A 168 -3.79 10.03 3.26
CA GLN A 168 -3.81 9.35 1.97
C GLN A 168 -2.95 8.09 2.00
N TRP A 169 -3.43 7.03 1.33
CA TRP A 169 -2.76 5.75 1.20
C TRP A 169 -1.31 5.90 0.72
N ARG A 170 -1.05 6.83 -0.20
CA ARG A 170 0.29 7.12 -0.71
C ARG A 170 1.33 7.32 0.38
N TYR A 171 1.02 8.05 1.45
CA TYR A 171 1.98 8.39 2.48
C TYR A 171 2.35 7.18 3.33
N VAL A 172 1.36 6.35 3.66
CA VAL A 172 1.58 5.12 4.42
C VAL A 172 2.36 4.10 3.58
N ARG A 173 2.00 3.92 2.31
CA ARG A 173 2.71 3.03 1.38
C ARG A 173 4.15 3.48 1.15
N ASP A 174 4.35 4.74 0.78
CA ASP A 174 5.67 5.30 0.43
C ASP A 174 6.58 5.32 1.67
N GLY A 175 6.05 5.72 2.84
CA GLY A 175 6.78 5.69 4.09
C GLY A 175 7.15 4.28 4.56
N ALA A 176 6.24 3.30 4.44
CA ALA A 176 6.56 1.90 4.74
C ALA A 176 7.67 1.33 3.85
N LEU A 177 7.69 1.70 2.56
CA LEU A 177 8.77 1.29 1.65
C LEU A 177 10.11 1.88 2.06
N LEU A 178 10.15 3.16 2.43
CA LEU A 178 11.35 3.82 2.95
C LEU A 178 11.85 3.16 4.24
N LEU A 179 10.95 2.92 5.20
CA LEU A 179 11.26 2.23 6.46
C LEU A 179 11.83 0.83 6.22
N SER A 180 11.26 0.08 5.28
CA SER A 180 11.79 -1.23 4.86
C SER A 180 13.20 -1.11 4.30
N MET A 181 13.47 -0.13 3.43
CA MET A 181 14.81 0.09 2.88
C MET A 181 15.83 0.47 3.95
N MET A 182 15.43 1.27 4.95
CA MET A 182 16.26 1.59 6.10
C MET A 182 16.58 0.35 6.94
N ALA A 183 15.57 -0.45 7.25
CA ALA A 183 15.73 -1.70 8.00
C ALA A 183 16.66 -2.67 7.27
N ASP A 184 16.49 -2.82 5.96
CA ASP A 184 17.37 -3.65 5.13
C ASP A 184 18.81 -3.11 5.14
N ALA A 185 19.01 -1.81 4.95
CA ALA A 185 20.33 -1.18 4.96
C ALA A 185 21.04 -1.27 6.33
N ALA A 186 20.27 -1.32 7.43
CA ALA A 186 20.81 -1.58 8.76
C ALA A 186 21.25 -3.05 8.92
N SER A 187 20.58 -3.98 8.25
CA SER A 187 20.88 -5.42 8.32
C SER A 187 22.05 -5.87 7.43
N THR A 188 22.29 -5.22 6.29
CA THR A 188 23.28 -5.66 5.29
C THR A 188 24.67 -5.02 5.39
N GLY A 189 24.92 -4.10 6.34
CA GLY A 189 26.29 -3.61 6.58
C GLY A 189 26.94 -2.89 5.39
N SER A 190 26.18 -1.99 4.72
CA SER A 190 26.59 -1.07 3.63
C SER A 190 26.39 -1.51 2.18
N GLU A 191 25.97 -2.74 1.90
CA GLU A 191 25.45 -3.06 0.56
C GLU A 191 23.95 -2.74 0.49
N TRP A 192 23.61 -1.67 -0.25
CA TRP A 192 22.22 -1.38 -0.59
C TRP A 192 21.62 -2.63 -1.23
N PRO A 193 20.51 -3.17 -0.74
CA PRO A 193 19.82 -4.21 -1.47
C PRO A 193 19.50 -3.63 -2.83
N VAL A 194 19.99 -4.27 -3.89
CA VAL A 194 19.38 -4.10 -5.21
C VAL A 194 18.01 -4.72 -5.07
N TYR A 195 17.07 -3.99 -4.47
CA TYR A 195 15.71 -4.16 -4.85
C TYR A 195 15.71 -3.78 -6.34
N GLU A 196 15.80 -4.80 -7.19
CA GLU A 196 14.91 -4.80 -8.33
C GLU A 196 13.58 -4.39 -7.72
N THR A 197 13.10 -3.19 -8.04
CA THR A 197 11.67 -2.90 -7.93
C THR A 197 11.02 -3.96 -8.80
N ARG A 198 10.86 -5.18 -8.28
CA ARG A 198 10.07 -6.22 -8.90
C ARG A 198 8.71 -5.58 -8.88
N PRO A 199 8.21 -5.11 -10.03
CA PRO A 199 6.91 -4.47 -10.05
C PRO A 199 5.98 -5.46 -9.38
N PHE A 200 5.28 -5.01 -8.35
CA PHE A 200 4.36 -5.83 -7.57
C PHE A 200 3.28 -6.46 -8.48
N PHE A 201 3.17 -6.00 -9.73
CA PHE A 201 2.56 -6.71 -10.84
C PHE A 201 3.59 -7.38 -11.76
N ARG A 202 3.78 -8.69 -11.58
CA ARG A 202 4.08 -9.58 -12.71
C ARG A 202 2.84 -9.55 -13.61
N ALA A 203 2.79 -8.61 -14.56
CA ALA A 203 1.86 -8.71 -15.68
C ALA A 203 2.13 -10.06 -16.35
N ARG A 204 1.26 -11.05 -16.08
CA ARG A 204 1.25 -12.29 -16.85
C ARG A 204 1.04 -11.87 -18.29
N ARG A 205 2.10 -11.90 -19.10
CA ARG A 205 1.98 -11.98 -20.55
C ARG A 205 1.12 -13.21 -20.82
N ARG A 206 -0.19 -13.02 -21.03
CA ARG A 206 -1.02 -14.04 -21.65
C ARG A 206 -0.44 -14.23 -23.04
N HIS A 207 0.28 -15.34 -23.22
CA HIS A 207 0.62 -15.83 -24.55
C HIS A 207 -0.73 -16.07 -25.24
N CYS A 208 -1.11 -15.14 -26.12
CA CYS A 208 -2.28 -15.29 -26.97
C CYS A 208 -1.92 -16.41 -27.95
N ARG A 209 -2.26 -17.67 -27.60
CA ARG A 209 -2.23 -18.76 -28.56
C ARG A 209 -3.35 -18.48 -29.57
N THR A 210 -2.99 -17.91 -30.70
CA THR A 210 -3.79 -17.94 -31.91
C THR A 210 -4.10 -19.41 -32.22
N ARG A 211 -5.31 -19.85 -31.87
CA ARG A 211 -5.87 -21.10 -32.41
C ARG A 211 -6.11 -20.85 -33.89
N HIS A 212 -5.31 -21.48 -34.74
CA HIS A 212 -5.67 -21.65 -36.14
C HIS A 212 -6.97 -22.45 -36.18
N VAL A 213 -8.04 -21.79 -36.59
CA VAL A 213 -9.29 -22.41 -37.01
C VAL A 213 -8.97 -23.19 -38.28
N ARG A 214 -9.02 -24.53 -38.22
CA ARG A 214 -9.19 -25.33 -39.43
C ARG A 214 -10.65 -25.16 -39.85
N GLN A 215 -10.84 -24.48 -40.99
CA GLN A 215 -12.09 -24.49 -41.73
C GLN A 215 -12.15 -25.75 -42.63
N PRO A 216 -13.36 -26.13 -43.08
CA PRO A 216 -13.89 -27.50 -43.03
C PRO A 216 -13.32 -28.47 -44.07
#